data_AF-A0A7C5SMS3-F1
#
_entry.id   AF-A0A7C5SMS3-F1
#
_cell.length_a   1.000
_cell.length_b   1.000
_cell.length_c   1.000
_cell.angle_alpha   90.00
_cell.angle_beta   90.00
_cell.angle_gamma   90.00
#
_symmetry.space_group_name_H-M   'P 1'
#
loop_
_entity.id
_entity.type
_entity.pdbx_description
1 polymer ?
#
loop_
_entity_poly.entity_id
_entity_poly.type
_entity_poly.pdbx_seq_one_letter_code
_entity_poly.pdbx_strand_id
1 'polypeptide(L)'
;MSKRILHLNVNGEYFDDVKSGTKGEEYRLFNDYWCKKLEGREYDEIHYKKGYPKKGDISKILIFPYNGYAVKVINHKHFGQEPVKVFAIPLFN
;
A
#
# COMPACT_ATOMS: atom_id res chain seq x y z
N MET A 1 14.71 -17.36 8.64
CA MET A 1 14.58 -16.96 7.21
C MET A 1 14.34 -15.47 7.14
N SER A 2 14.76 -14.78 6.08
CA SER A 2 14.44 -13.36 5.89
C SER A 2 12.95 -13.20 5.57
N LYS A 3 12.28 -12.21 6.16
CA LYS A 3 10.89 -11.88 5.85
C LYS A 3 10.77 -11.39 4.40
N ARG A 4 9.72 -11.81 3.70
CA ARG A 4 9.29 -11.26 2.40
C ARG A 4 8.44 -10.03 2.67
N ILE A 5 8.90 -8.88 2.19
CA ILE A 5 8.28 -7.60 2.52
C ILE A 5 7.75 -6.94 1.25
N LEU A 6 6.48 -6.55 1.28
CA LEU A 6 5.89 -5.65 0.29
C LEU A 6 6.19 -4.21 0.69
N HIS A 7 7.06 -3.53 -0.05
CA HIS A 7 7.36 -2.12 0.17
C HIS A 7 6.39 -1.22 -0.60
N LEU A 8 5.67 -0.36 0.13
CA LEU A 8 4.73 0.61 -0.44
C LEU A 8 5.18 2.02 -0.04
N ASN A 9 5.73 2.76 -1.01
CA ASN A 9 6.08 4.17 -0.80
C ASN A 9 4.88 5.03 -1.19
N VAL A 10 4.50 5.95 -0.31
CA VAL A 10 3.31 6.81 -0.49
C VAL A 10 3.61 8.28 -0.21
N ASN A 11 2.73 9.14 -0.73
CA ASN A 11 2.75 10.56 -0.39
C ASN A 11 2.47 10.78 1.10
N GLY A 12 2.94 11.93 1.61
CA GLY A 12 2.83 12.25 3.02
C GLY A 12 1.40 12.23 3.55
N GLU A 13 0.43 12.76 2.78
CA GLU A 13 -0.99 12.79 3.15
C GLU A 13 -1.52 11.38 3.48
N TYR A 14 -1.30 10.38 2.62
CA TYR A 14 -1.81 9.03 2.84
C TYR A 14 -1.09 8.27 3.92
N PHE A 15 0.19 8.59 4.14
CA PHE A 15 0.91 8.06 5.28
C PHE A 15 0.29 8.56 6.59
N ASP A 16 0.01 9.86 6.67
CA ASP A 16 -0.56 10.48 7.87
C ASP A 16 -2.02 10.05 8.08
N ASP A 17 -2.81 9.86 7.01
CA ASP A 17 -4.17 9.29 7.07
C ASP A 17 -4.19 7.86 7.61
N VAL A 18 -3.27 7.00 7.16
CA VAL A 18 -3.15 5.63 7.69
C VAL A 18 -2.63 5.66 9.12
N LYS A 19 -1.62 6.49 9.42
CA LYS A 19 -1.05 6.63 10.77
C LYS A 19 -2.08 7.10 11.79
N SER A 20 -3.01 7.95 11.39
CA SER A 20 -4.11 8.44 12.23
C SER A 20 -5.28 7.45 12.35
N GLY A 21 -5.29 6.38 11.55
CA GLY A 21 -6.39 5.40 11.49
C GLY A 21 -7.57 5.83 10.62
N THR A 22 -7.51 6.98 9.97
CA THR A 22 -8.57 7.50 9.08
C THR A 22 -8.67 6.71 7.77
N LYS A 23 -7.58 6.09 7.33
CA LYS A 23 -7.49 5.27 6.10
C LYS A 23 -7.01 3.86 6.42
N GLY A 24 -7.80 2.85 6.06
CA GLY A 24 -7.50 1.43 6.34
C GLY A 24 -7.02 0.61 5.14
N GLU A 25 -6.92 1.21 3.95
CA GLU A 25 -6.49 0.51 2.74
C GLU A 25 -5.58 1.38 1.88
N GLU A 26 -4.58 0.78 1.24
CA GLU A 26 -3.80 1.40 0.17
C GLU A 26 -4.33 0.97 -1.20
N TYR A 27 -4.48 1.94 -2.11
CA TYR A 27 -4.98 1.67 -3.45
C TYR A 27 -3.86 1.77 -4.49
N ARG A 28 -3.73 0.74 -5.31
CA ARG A 28 -2.79 0.72 -6.44
C ARG A 28 -3.53 0.37 -7.72
N LEU A 29 -3.23 1.08 -8.81
CA LEU A 29 -3.86 0.82 -10.10
C LEU A 29 -3.71 -0.64 -10.50
N PHE A 30 -4.80 -1.23 -11.01
CA PHE A 30 -4.78 -2.55 -11.60
C PHE A 30 -4.10 -2.46 -12.97
N ASN A 31 -2.78 -2.61 -12.99
CA ASN A 31 -1.95 -2.56 -14.18
C ASN A 31 -0.81 -3.57 -14.10
N ASP A 32 -0.12 -3.81 -15.23
CA ASP A 32 0.94 -4.81 -15.34
C ASP A 32 2.04 -4.68 -14.29
N TYR A 33 2.36 -3.45 -13.88
CA TYR A 33 3.37 -3.21 -12.86
C TYR A 33 2.94 -3.74 -11.49
N TRP A 34 1.69 -3.50 -11.08
CA TRP A 34 1.16 -3.99 -9.81
C TRP A 34 0.75 -5.46 -9.87
N CYS A 35 0.23 -5.95 -11.00
CA CYS A 35 -0.03 -7.38 -11.22
C CYS A 35 1.25 -8.19 -10.96
N LYS A 36 2.38 -7.80 -11.56
CA LYS A 36 3.68 -8.48 -11.35
C LYS A 36 4.14 -8.50 -9.89
N LYS A 37 3.68 -7.57 -9.05
CA LYS A 37 4.03 -7.47 -7.63
C LYS A 37 3.04 -8.15 -6.69
N LEU A 38 1.81 -8.39 -7.12
CA LEU A 38 0.74 -8.85 -6.22
C LEU A 38 0.18 -10.20 -6.64
N GLU A 39 -0.08 -10.42 -7.93
CA GLU A 39 -0.70 -11.65 -8.41
C GLU A 39 0.25 -12.84 -8.23
N GLY A 40 -0.25 -13.89 -7.55
CA GLY A 40 0.52 -15.10 -7.25
C GLY A 40 1.70 -14.86 -6.29
N ARG A 41 1.73 -13.72 -5.58
CA ARG A 41 2.78 -13.40 -4.61
C ARG A 41 2.23 -13.35 -3.19
N GLU A 42 2.98 -13.97 -2.30
CA GLU A 42 2.74 -13.91 -0.86
C GLU A 42 3.88 -13.17 -0.16
N TYR A 43 3.51 -12.36 0.82
CA TYR A 43 4.40 -11.59 1.67
C TYR A 43 4.08 -11.88 3.12
N ASP A 44 5.04 -11.61 3.99
CA ASP A 44 4.85 -11.75 5.43
C ASP A 44 4.42 -10.39 6.03
N GLU A 45 4.95 -9.29 5.49
CA GLU A 45 4.69 -7.92 5.97
C GLU A 45 4.53 -6.91 4.83
N ILE A 46 3.81 -5.84 5.13
CA ILE A 46 3.78 -4.60 4.37
C ILE A 46 4.62 -3.58 5.13
N HIS A 47 5.61 -2.99 4.46
CA HIS A 47 6.32 -1.81 4.97
C HIS A 47 5.82 -0.60 4.22
N TYR A 48 4.91 0.13 4.86
CA TYR A 48 4.25 1.32 4.33
C TYR A 48 5.06 2.56 4.70
N LYS A 49 5.62 3.25 3.70
CA LYS A 49 6.70 4.23 3.86
C LYS A 49 6.27 5.62 3.42
N LYS A 50 6.55 6.64 4.24
CA LYS A 50 6.39 8.05 3.88
C LYS A 50 7.49 8.47 2.90
N GLY A 51 7.18 8.46 1.61
CA GLY A 51 8.15 8.70 0.53
C GLY A 51 9.29 7.66 0.54
N TYR A 52 10.52 8.14 0.50
CA TYR A 52 11.74 7.32 0.50
C TYR A 52 12.55 7.62 1.78
N PRO A 53 12.27 6.96 2.91
CA PRO A 53 12.96 7.23 4.16
C PRO A 53 14.45 6.88 4.05
N LYS A 54 15.30 7.68 4.72
CA LYS A 54 16.72 7.34 4.89
C LYS A 54 16.84 6.03 5.66
N LYS A 55 17.92 5.30 5.45
CA LYS A 55 18.20 4.05 6.19
C LYS A 55 18.13 4.33 7.70
N GLY A 56 17.28 3.58 8.41
CA GLY A 56 17.08 3.71 9.86
C GLY A 56 16.02 4.75 10.29
N ASP A 57 15.42 5.52 9.39
CA ASP A 57 14.33 6.44 9.73
C ASP A 57 13.00 5.70 9.91
N ILE A 58 12.88 4.99 11.03
CA ILE A 58 11.70 4.18 11.38
C ILE A 58 10.45 5.03 11.62
N SER A 59 10.61 6.33 11.91
CA SER A 59 9.49 7.25 12.16
C SER A 59 8.56 7.41 10.94
N LYS A 60 9.08 7.06 9.76
CA LYS A 60 8.41 7.13 8.45
C LYS A 60 8.03 5.77 7.89
N ILE A 61 7.98 4.74 8.74
CA ILE A 61 7.63 3.37 8.35
C ILE A 61 6.54 2.87 9.29
N LEU A 62 5.41 2.47 8.72
CA LEU A 62 4.41 1.64 9.40
C LEU A 62 4.55 0.21 8.89
N ILE A 63 4.41 -0.76 9.79
CA ILE A 63 4.50 -2.19 9.47
C ILE A 63 3.13 -2.81 9.74
N PHE A 64 2.63 -3.56 8.76
CA PHE A 64 1.36 -4.29 8.84
C PHE A 64 1.59 -5.74 8.41
N PRO A 65 0.80 -6.71 8.91
CA PRO A 65 0.72 -8.03 8.29
C PRO A 65 0.22 -7.92 6.85
N TYR A 66 0.75 -8.75 5.94
CA TYR A 66 0.18 -8.86 4.60
C TYR A 66 -1.02 -9.81 4.60
N ASN A 67 -2.20 -9.27 4.29
CA ASN A 67 -3.46 -10.02 4.27
C ASN A 67 -4.06 -10.09 2.85
N GLY A 68 -3.21 -10.12 1.83
CA GLY A 68 -3.63 -10.14 0.43
C GLY A 68 -4.14 -8.77 -0.06
N TYR A 69 -5.05 -8.81 -1.03
CA TYR A 69 -5.72 -7.64 -1.59
C TYR A 69 -7.11 -8.01 -2.11
N ALA A 70 -7.98 -7.01 -2.23
CA ALA A 70 -9.20 -7.08 -3.02
C ALA A 70 -9.03 -6.31 -4.34
N VAL A 71 -9.85 -6.62 -5.34
CA VAL A 71 -9.94 -5.84 -6.58
C VAL A 71 -11.22 -5.02 -6.53
N LYS A 72 -11.09 -3.68 -6.63
CA LYS A 72 -12.23 -2.74 -6.55
C LYS A 72 -12.24 -1.81 -7.76
N VAL A 73 -13.40 -1.21 -8.04
CA VAL A 73 -13.52 -0.06 -8.94
C VAL A 73 -13.86 1.15 -8.08
N ILE A 74 -13.06 2.22 -8.16
CA ILE A 74 -13.21 3.41 -7.33
C ILE A 74 -13.06 4.69 -8.15
N ASN A 75 -13.69 5.77 -7.70
CA ASN A 75 -13.33 7.12 -8.10
C ASN A 75 -12.35 7.67 -7.05
N HIS A 76 -11.20 8.17 -7.49
CA HIS A 76 -10.16 8.63 -6.56
C HIS A 76 -9.42 9.83 -7.16
N LYS A 77 -9.28 10.91 -6.39
CA LYS A 77 -8.71 12.20 -6.84
C LYS A 77 -7.37 12.08 -7.58
N HIS A 78 -6.54 11.11 -7.23
CA HIS A 78 -5.22 10.88 -7.87
C HIS A 78 -5.23 10.00 -9.11
N PHE A 79 -6.32 9.32 -9.40
CA PHE A 79 -6.46 8.49 -10.60
C PHE A 79 -7.30 9.15 -11.70
N GLY A 80 -7.81 10.36 -11.43
CA GLY A 80 -8.69 11.09 -12.34
C GLY A 80 -10.15 11.04 -11.89
N GLN A 81 -11.03 11.58 -12.73
CA GLN A 81 -12.47 11.67 -12.44
C GLN A 81 -13.20 10.36 -12.73
N GLU A 82 -12.71 9.60 -13.72
CA GLU A 82 -13.30 8.34 -14.14
C GLU A 82 -13.09 7.23 -13.10
N PRO A 83 -14.05 6.30 -12.94
CA PRO A 83 -13.83 5.11 -12.13
C PRO A 83 -12.67 4.27 -12.67
N VAL A 84 -11.76 3.85 -11.79
CA VAL A 84 -10.61 3.02 -12.13
C VAL A 84 -10.59 1.73 -11.34
N LYS A 85 -10.09 0.66 -11.96
CA LYS A 85 -9.85 -0.62 -11.30
C LYS A 85 -8.56 -0.56 -10.49
N VAL A 86 -8.61 -0.99 -9.23
CA VAL A 86 -7.48 -0.95 -8.29
C VAL A 86 -7.35 -2.25 -7.51
N PHE A 87 -6.13 -2.53 -7.07
CA PHE A 87 -5.85 -3.37 -5.91
C PHE A 87 -6.06 -2.54 -4.64
N ALA A 88 -6.93 -3.03 -3.76
CA ALA A 88 -7.15 -2.51 -2.41
C ALA A 88 -6.42 -3.40 -1.40
N ILE A 89 -5.31 -2.90 -0.88
CA ILE A 89 -4.42 -3.63 0.03
C ILE A 89 -4.78 -3.18 1.46
N PRO A 90 -5.25 -4.09 2.33
CA PRO A 90 -5.62 -3.72 3.68
C PRO A 90 -4.41 -3.37 4.56
N LEU A 91 -4.58 -2.36 5.42
CA LEU A 91 -3.55 -1.81 6.31
C LEU A 91 -4.04 -1.78 7.77
N PHE A 92 -4.26 -2.95 8.34
CA PHE A 92 -4.65 -3.13 9.74
C PHE A 92 -3.73 -4.13 10.43
N ASN A 93 -3.59 -3.98 11.75
CA ASN A 93 -2.87 -4.91 12.62
C ASN A 93 -3.80 -5.98 13.18
#